data_AF-A0A151EWZ3-F1
#
_entry.id   AF-A0A151EWZ3-F1
#
_cell.length_a   1.000
_cell.length_b   1.000
_cell.length_c   1.000
_cell.angle_alpha   90.00
_cell.angle_beta   90.00
_cell.angle_gamma   90.00
#
_symmetry.space_group_name_H-M   'P 1'
#
loop_
_entity.id
_entity.type
_entity.pdbx_description
1 polymer ?
#
loop_
_entity_poly.entity_id
_entity_poly.type
_entity_poly.pdbx_seq_one_letter_code
_entity_poly.pdbx_strand_id
1 'polypeptide(L)'
;MFYMSQNKYIISKEVMIYLKQKPFVLEALEQEIINYSALARKIKKDLGNVNFEAVKTTVIRIAKDLRSKKKQRELKIISLLKKADFSINNKIATIHHISPLNIESIAFSKTPSGYMYFVKENIAEKSTFKKIDYGYAIIHIKSPKEIEDTPGVAAFLLSTLASENINVVHLMDCREDTFLVIKEFDAPLSFRVLSEALRI
;
A
#
# COMPACT_ATOMS: atom_id res chain seq x y z
N MET A 1 -27.32 19.39 30.81
CA MET A 1 -27.20 18.42 29.68
C MET A 1 -26.23 18.89 28.58
N PHE A 2 -26.19 20.18 28.23
CA PHE A 2 -25.24 20.76 27.24
C PHE A 2 -23.74 20.71 27.62
N TYR A 3 -23.40 20.81 28.91
CA TYR A 3 -21.99 20.84 29.35
C TYR A 3 -21.31 19.46 29.27
N MET A 4 -22.06 18.38 29.56
CA MET A 4 -21.56 17.00 29.43
C MET A 4 -21.39 16.57 27.96
N SER A 5 -22.19 17.10 27.03
CA SER A 5 -22.06 16.79 25.60
C SER A 5 -20.82 17.45 24.98
N GLN A 6 -20.50 18.69 25.36
CA GLN A 6 -19.27 19.36 24.90
C GLN A 6 -18.01 18.65 25.39
N ASN A 7 -17.96 18.26 26.68
CA ASN A 7 -16.79 17.58 27.24
C ASN A 7 -16.54 16.19 26.59
N LYS A 8 -17.61 15.48 26.24
CA LYS A 8 -17.53 14.19 25.52
C LYS A 8 -17.01 14.35 24.08
N TYR A 9 -17.35 15.44 23.41
CA TYR A 9 -16.86 15.76 22.06
C TYR A 9 -15.36 16.08 22.06
N ILE A 10 -14.89 16.81 23.08
CA ILE A 10 -13.48 17.17 23.26
C ILE A 10 -12.63 15.91 23.46
N ILE A 11 -13.01 15.04 24.41
CA ILE A 11 -12.29 13.77 24.66
C ILE A 11 -12.25 12.90 23.40
N SER A 12 -13.36 12.82 22.65
CA SER A 12 -13.37 12.07 21.39
C SER A 12 -12.38 12.61 20.37
N LYS A 13 -12.24 13.93 20.26
CA LYS A 13 -11.35 14.58 19.32
C LYS A 13 -9.89 14.36 19.70
N GLU A 14 -9.57 14.50 20.99
CA GLU A 14 -8.21 14.29 21.51
C GLU A 14 -7.74 12.84 21.34
N VAL A 15 -8.60 11.87 21.68
CA VAL A 15 -8.30 10.44 21.48
C VAL A 15 -8.08 10.14 20.00
N MET A 16 -8.88 10.72 19.09
CA MET A 16 -8.70 10.54 17.65
C MET A 16 -7.37 11.12 17.14
N ILE A 17 -7.01 12.32 17.59
CA ILE A 17 -5.73 12.96 17.23
C ILE A 17 -4.56 12.09 17.73
N TYR A 18 -4.63 11.62 18.97
CA TYR A 18 -3.63 10.75 19.56
C TYR A 18 -3.44 9.44 18.76
N LEU A 19 -4.54 8.81 18.33
CA LEU A 19 -4.49 7.56 17.56
C LEU A 19 -3.96 7.75 16.14
N LYS A 20 -4.32 8.87 15.47
CA LYS A 20 -3.84 9.18 14.11
C LYS A 20 -2.32 9.36 14.03
N GLN A 21 -1.68 9.78 15.13
CA GLN A 21 -0.23 9.89 15.22
C GLN A 21 0.48 8.53 15.42
N LYS A 22 -0.29 7.43 15.55
CA LYS A 22 0.24 6.08 15.82
C LYS A 22 -0.35 5.05 14.84
N PRO A 23 0.09 5.04 13.56
CA PRO A 23 -0.48 4.19 12.51
C PRO A 23 -0.56 2.71 12.87
N PHE A 24 0.50 2.12 13.46
CA PHE A 24 0.50 0.71 13.85
C PHE A 24 -0.50 0.37 14.96
N VAL A 25 -0.77 1.32 15.87
CA VAL A 25 -1.80 1.14 16.90
C VAL A 25 -3.20 1.22 16.28
N LEU A 26 -3.38 2.11 15.30
CA LEU A 26 -4.62 2.24 14.53
C LEU A 26 -4.90 0.96 13.73
N GLU A 27 -3.88 0.38 13.12
CA GLU A 27 -3.97 -0.88 12.39
C GLU A 27 -4.31 -2.04 13.34
N ALA A 28 -3.63 -2.14 14.50
CA ALA A 28 -3.96 -3.14 15.51
C ALA A 28 -5.39 -2.99 16.07
N LEU A 29 -5.90 -1.76 16.17
CA LEU A 29 -7.30 -1.48 16.51
C LEU A 29 -8.26 -1.98 15.43
N GLU A 30 -7.93 -1.75 14.16
CA GLU A 30 -8.69 -2.21 13.01
C GLU A 30 -8.74 -3.75 12.93
N GLN A 31 -7.65 -4.43 13.30
CA GLN A 31 -7.49 -5.89 13.27
C GLN A 31 -8.06 -6.61 14.51
N GLU A 32 -8.66 -5.89 15.47
CA GLU A 32 -9.21 -6.47 16.72
C GLU A 32 -8.19 -7.12 17.68
N ILE A 33 -6.90 -6.92 17.46
CA ILE A 33 -5.84 -7.59 18.24
C ILE A 33 -5.45 -6.82 19.51
N ILE A 34 -5.99 -5.62 19.71
CA ILE A 34 -5.61 -4.75 20.83
C ILE A 34 -6.51 -4.91 22.06
N ASN A 35 -5.90 -4.89 23.24
CA ASN A 35 -6.64 -4.74 24.49
C ASN A 35 -7.09 -3.28 24.70
N TYR A 36 -8.38 -3.01 24.53
CA TYR A 36 -8.94 -1.66 24.66
C TYR A 36 -8.69 -1.03 26.04
N SER A 37 -8.71 -1.82 27.12
CA SER A 37 -8.47 -1.30 28.46
C SER A 37 -7.01 -0.88 28.65
N ALA A 38 -6.07 -1.68 28.14
CA ALA A 38 -4.65 -1.33 28.18
C ALA A 38 -4.35 -0.08 27.34
N LEU A 39 -4.90 0.00 26.13
CA LEU A 39 -4.75 1.17 25.28
C LEU A 39 -5.35 2.43 25.94
N ALA A 40 -6.55 2.33 26.53
CA ALA A 40 -7.19 3.46 27.20
C ALA A 40 -6.38 3.97 28.41
N ARG A 41 -5.74 3.09 29.18
CA ARG A 41 -4.83 3.51 30.26
C ARG A 41 -3.62 4.27 29.72
N LYS A 42 -3.04 3.81 28.61
CA LYS A 42 -1.92 4.48 27.94
C LYS A 42 -2.32 5.87 27.43
N ILE A 43 -3.45 5.97 26.75
CA ILE A 43 -3.98 7.25 26.26
C ILE A 43 -4.26 8.21 27.40
N LYS A 44 -4.90 7.74 28.49
CA LYS A 44 -5.14 8.59 29.66
C LYS A 44 -3.85 9.12 30.26
N LYS A 45 -2.82 8.27 30.38
CA LYS A 45 -1.51 8.68 30.90
C LYS A 45 -0.90 9.80 30.05
N ASP A 46 -1.03 9.70 28.73
CA ASP A 46 -0.41 10.65 27.80
C ASP A 46 -1.22 11.96 27.65
N LEU A 47 -2.57 11.90 27.75
CA LEU A 47 -3.44 13.08 27.67
C LEU A 47 -3.67 13.77 29.02
N GLY A 48 -3.32 13.13 30.14
CA GLY A 48 -3.45 13.70 31.48
C GLY A 48 -4.88 13.65 32.03
N ASN A 49 -5.51 14.81 32.24
CA ASN A 49 -6.70 14.97 33.07
C ASN A 49 -8.02 14.52 32.38
N VAL A 50 -8.00 13.34 31.77
CA VAL A 50 -9.12 12.71 31.06
C VAL A 50 -9.68 11.51 31.84
N ASN A 51 -11.00 11.32 31.77
CA ASN A 51 -11.67 10.20 32.43
C ASN A 51 -11.37 8.88 31.70
N PHE A 52 -10.94 7.84 32.44
CA PHE A 52 -10.55 6.54 31.88
C PHE A 52 -11.72 5.85 31.15
N GLU A 53 -12.90 5.80 31.76
CA GLU A 53 -14.07 5.17 31.15
C GLU A 53 -14.50 5.91 29.88
N ALA A 54 -14.46 7.25 29.89
CA ALA A 54 -14.74 8.06 28.70
C ALA A 54 -13.75 7.77 27.55
N VAL A 55 -12.45 7.64 27.86
CA VAL A 55 -11.42 7.25 26.88
C VAL A 55 -11.68 5.84 26.36
N LYS A 56 -11.93 4.86 27.25
CA LYS A 56 -12.19 3.46 26.88
C LYS A 56 -13.41 3.33 25.98
N THR A 57 -14.54 3.94 26.33
CA THR A 57 -15.74 3.96 25.50
C THR A 57 -15.48 4.62 24.14
N THR A 58 -14.68 5.68 24.12
CA THR A 58 -14.28 6.35 22.88
C THR A 58 -13.43 5.45 21.99
N VAL A 59 -12.42 4.78 22.55
CA VAL A 59 -11.58 3.81 21.81
C VAL A 59 -12.42 2.68 21.22
N ILE A 60 -13.34 2.10 21.99
CA ILE A 60 -14.22 1.02 21.51
C ILE A 60 -15.08 1.49 20.33
N ARG A 61 -15.66 2.69 20.43
CA ARG A 61 -16.46 3.27 19.36
C ARG A 61 -15.63 3.52 18.10
N ILE A 62 -14.44 4.12 18.25
CA ILE A 62 -13.52 4.35 17.13
C ILE A 62 -13.13 3.02 16.48
N ALA A 63 -12.79 1.99 17.26
CA ALA A 63 -12.44 0.68 16.74
C ALA A 63 -13.56 0.07 15.89
N LYS A 64 -14.81 0.17 16.35
CA LYS A 64 -15.99 -0.31 15.62
C LYS A 64 -16.16 0.42 14.27
N ASP A 65 -16.00 1.74 14.27
CA ASP A 65 -16.12 2.56 13.05
C ASP A 65 -14.97 2.31 12.06
N LEU A 66 -13.74 2.13 12.57
CA LEU A 66 -12.58 1.83 11.74
C LEU A 66 -12.69 0.45 11.09
N ARG A 67 -13.14 -0.55 11.84
CA ARG A 67 -13.33 -1.92 11.36
C ARG A 67 -14.32 -1.99 10.19
N SER A 68 -15.47 -1.32 10.31
CA SER A 68 -16.47 -1.32 9.24
C SER A 68 -15.94 -0.64 7.98
N LYS A 69 -15.24 0.49 8.13
CA LYS A 69 -14.60 1.22 7.03
C LYS A 69 -13.49 0.41 6.37
N LYS A 70 -12.63 -0.25 7.15
CA LYS A 70 -11.57 -1.12 6.64
C LYS A 70 -12.16 -2.24 5.80
N LYS A 71 -13.14 -2.96 6.33
CA LYS A 71 -13.82 -4.06 5.61
C LYS A 71 -14.44 -3.57 4.30
N GLN A 72 -15.12 -2.43 4.31
CA GLN A 72 -15.71 -1.86 3.08
C GLN A 72 -14.64 -1.47 2.05
N ARG A 73 -13.53 -0.88 2.51
CA ARG A 73 -12.39 -0.52 1.66
C ARG A 73 -11.74 -1.75 1.04
N GLU A 74 -11.46 -2.78 1.83
CA GLU A 74 -10.89 -4.04 1.34
C GLU A 74 -11.79 -4.71 0.30
N LEU A 75 -13.10 -4.79 0.56
CA LEU A 75 -14.06 -5.32 -0.41
C LEU A 75 -14.07 -4.50 -1.70
N LYS A 76 -14.00 -3.17 -1.62
CA LYS A 76 -13.91 -2.29 -2.80
C LYS A 76 -12.63 -2.57 -3.60
N ILE A 77 -11.48 -2.63 -2.94
CA ILE A 77 -10.18 -2.93 -3.57
C ILE A 77 -10.22 -4.29 -4.27
N ILE A 78 -10.65 -5.34 -3.57
CA ILE A 78 -10.74 -6.70 -4.13
C ILE A 78 -11.71 -6.72 -5.32
N SER A 79 -12.87 -6.07 -5.21
CA SER A 79 -13.85 -6.04 -6.31
C SER A 79 -13.34 -5.31 -7.56
N LEU A 80 -12.47 -4.31 -7.38
CA LEU A 80 -11.82 -3.59 -8.47
C LEU A 80 -10.74 -4.45 -9.11
N LEU A 81 -9.84 -5.03 -8.30
CA LEU A 81 -8.74 -5.86 -8.79
C LEU A 81 -9.22 -7.17 -9.41
N LYS A 82 -10.37 -7.73 -9.00
CA LYS A 82 -11.02 -8.87 -9.67
C LYS A 82 -11.38 -8.58 -11.13
N LYS A 83 -11.55 -7.31 -11.50
CA LYS A 83 -11.85 -6.88 -12.88
C LYS A 83 -10.59 -6.46 -13.65
N ALA A 84 -9.43 -6.44 -12.99
CA ALA A 84 -8.17 -6.04 -13.61
C ALA A 84 -7.53 -7.21 -14.35
N ASP A 85 -6.81 -6.90 -15.43
CA ASP A 85 -6.01 -7.87 -16.18
C ASP A 85 -4.60 -7.91 -15.60
N PHE A 86 -4.15 -9.10 -15.21
CA PHE A 86 -2.80 -9.34 -14.70
C PHE A 86 -1.96 -10.03 -15.76
N SER A 87 -0.79 -9.48 -16.06
CA SER A 87 0.18 -10.11 -16.95
C SER A 87 1.60 -10.04 -16.37
N ILE A 88 2.45 -10.98 -16.79
CA ILE A 88 3.87 -11.00 -16.40
C ILE A 88 4.71 -10.81 -17.66
N ASN A 89 5.60 -9.83 -17.61
CA ASN A 89 6.63 -9.61 -18.61
C ASN A 89 7.98 -10.01 -18.03
N ASN A 90 8.48 -11.17 -18.48
CA ASN A 90 9.81 -11.69 -18.11
C ASN A 90 10.91 -11.11 -18.99
N LYS A 91 12.17 -11.47 -18.68
CA LYS A 91 13.37 -11.03 -19.37
C LYS A 91 13.42 -9.52 -19.51
N ILE A 92 13.37 -8.84 -18.37
CA ILE A 92 13.45 -7.39 -18.27
C ILE A 92 14.83 -6.99 -17.76
N ALA A 93 15.43 -6.03 -18.45
CA ALA A 93 16.60 -5.32 -18.02
C ALA A 93 16.25 -3.88 -17.62
N THR A 94 17.04 -3.31 -16.73
CA THR A 94 16.94 -1.92 -16.30
C THR A 94 18.18 -1.15 -16.70
N ILE A 95 17.98 0.08 -17.17
CA ILE A 95 19.07 0.98 -17.59
C ILE A 95 18.92 2.27 -16.81
N HIS A 96 19.94 2.62 -16.03
CA HIS A 96 20.00 3.90 -15.32
C HIS A 96 20.89 4.88 -16.09
N HIS A 97 20.35 6.07 -16.39
CA HIS A 97 21.07 7.09 -17.16
C HIS A 97 20.74 8.50 -16.67
N ILE A 98 21.72 9.40 -16.66
CA ILE A 98 21.55 10.78 -16.17
C ILE A 98 20.77 11.67 -17.14
N SER A 99 20.79 11.35 -18.44
CA SER A 99 20.10 12.09 -19.50
C SER A 99 19.05 11.20 -20.18
N PRO A 100 18.03 11.78 -20.85
CA PRO A 100 17.07 10.99 -21.58
C PRO A 100 17.74 10.18 -22.70
N LEU A 101 17.27 8.95 -22.88
CA LEU A 101 17.69 8.02 -23.92
C LEU A 101 16.57 7.84 -24.95
N ASN A 102 16.96 7.70 -26.21
CA ASN A 102 16.05 7.26 -27.27
C ASN A 102 16.13 5.73 -27.38
N ILE A 103 15.39 5.04 -26.51
CA ILE A 103 15.31 3.57 -26.48
C ILE A 103 13.85 3.15 -26.38
N GLU A 104 13.50 2.08 -27.08
CA GLU A 104 12.20 1.45 -26.94
C GLU A 104 12.12 0.78 -25.55
N SER A 105 11.44 1.45 -24.62
CA SER A 105 11.22 0.96 -23.25
C SER A 105 9.76 0.63 -23.02
N ILE A 106 9.51 -0.42 -22.23
CA ILE A 106 8.18 -0.79 -21.75
C ILE A 106 7.63 0.32 -20.84
N ALA A 107 8.48 0.80 -19.94
CA ALA A 107 8.20 1.91 -19.05
C ALA A 107 9.52 2.60 -18.69
N PHE A 108 9.43 3.85 -18.24
CA PHE A 108 10.56 4.54 -17.63
C PHE A 108 10.06 5.51 -16.56
N SER A 109 10.92 5.80 -15.60
CA SER A 109 10.69 6.85 -14.60
C SER A 109 11.78 7.90 -14.66
N LYS A 110 11.40 9.15 -14.38
CA LYS A 110 12.31 10.29 -14.27
C LYS A 110 12.31 10.78 -12.84
N THR A 111 13.50 10.90 -12.26
CA THR A 111 13.74 11.51 -10.95
C THR A 111 14.78 12.63 -11.10
N PRO A 112 14.99 13.47 -10.06
CA PRO A 112 16.08 14.42 -10.08
C PRO A 112 17.47 13.79 -10.27
N SER A 113 17.62 12.49 -9.95
CA SER A 113 18.89 11.76 -10.08
C SER A 113 19.11 11.17 -11.47
N GLY A 114 18.13 11.25 -12.37
CA GLY A 114 18.19 10.71 -13.72
C GLY A 114 16.96 9.90 -14.10
N TYR A 115 17.15 9.02 -15.08
CA TYR A 115 16.15 8.21 -15.73
C TYR A 115 16.43 6.73 -15.48
N MET A 116 15.37 5.98 -15.18
CA MET A 116 15.41 4.53 -15.09
C MET A 116 14.47 3.95 -16.14
N TYR A 117 15.04 3.24 -17.11
CA TYR A 117 14.32 2.61 -18.20
C TYR A 117 14.15 1.12 -17.92
N PHE A 118 12.99 0.56 -18.26
CA PHE A 118 12.69 -0.86 -18.22
C PHE A 118 12.49 -1.36 -19.65
N VAL A 119 13.37 -2.25 -20.10
CA VAL A 119 13.46 -2.71 -21.49
C VAL A 119 13.49 -4.24 -21.53
N LYS A 120 13.16 -4.84 -22.68
CA LYS A 120 13.42 -6.27 -22.88
C LYS A 120 14.93 -6.53 -22.94
N GLU A 121 15.38 -7.66 -22.40
CA GLU A 121 16.81 -8.00 -22.38
C GLU A 121 17.45 -8.03 -23.77
N ASN A 122 16.74 -8.55 -24.78
CA ASN A 122 17.20 -8.58 -26.17
C ASN A 122 17.41 -7.19 -26.79
N ILE A 123 16.72 -6.15 -26.30
CA ILE A 123 16.92 -4.74 -26.70
C ILE A 123 18.16 -4.22 -25.97
N ALA A 124 18.28 -4.51 -24.67
CA ALA A 124 19.41 -4.08 -23.85
C ALA A 124 20.75 -4.66 -24.34
N GLU A 125 20.78 -5.93 -24.72
CA GLU A 125 21.96 -6.62 -25.27
C GLU A 125 22.50 -5.99 -26.56
N LYS A 126 21.62 -5.37 -27.36
CA LYS A 126 22.00 -4.67 -28.59
C LYS A 126 22.45 -3.24 -28.34
N SER A 127 22.32 -2.74 -27.12
CA SER A 127 22.66 -1.37 -26.76
C SER A 127 24.14 -1.23 -26.39
N THR A 128 24.64 0.00 -26.38
CA THR A 128 26.03 0.32 -26.00
C THR A 128 26.15 0.80 -24.55
N PHE A 129 25.08 0.68 -23.75
CA PHE A 129 25.04 1.22 -22.39
C PHE A 129 25.89 0.36 -21.44
N LYS A 130 26.67 1.03 -20.57
CA LYS A 130 27.64 0.35 -19.68
C LYS A 130 27.03 -0.22 -18.40
N LYS A 131 25.89 0.31 -17.94
CA LYS A 131 25.27 -0.06 -16.67
C LYS A 131 23.84 -0.55 -16.93
N ILE A 132 23.74 -1.85 -17.13
CA ILE A 132 22.48 -2.56 -17.39
C ILE A 132 22.35 -3.64 -16.33
N ASP A 133 21.23 -3.65 -15.61
CA ASP A 133 20.92 -4.70 -14.64
C ASP A 133 19.86 -5.63 -15.22
N TYR A 134 20.12 -6.94 -15.22
CA TYR A 134 19.29 -7.98 -15.83
C TYR A 134 18.50 -8.80 -14.79
N GLY A 135 17.64 -9.72 -15.25
CA GLY A 135 16.95 -10.68 -14.39
C GLY A 135 15.80 -10.07 -13.59
N TYR A 136 15.05 -9.16 -14.22
CA TYR A 136 13.80 -8.62 -13.67
C TYR A 136 12.59 -9.16 -14.43
N ALA A 137 11.44 -9.08 -13.76
CA ALA A 137 10.13 -9.23 -14.36
C ALA A 137 9.25 -8.04 -13.97
N ILE A 138 8.28 -7.74 -14.83
CA ILE A 138 7.24 -6.75 -14.56
C ILE A 138 5.91 -7.48 -14.44
N ILE A 139 5.27 -7.37 -13.28
CA ILE A 139 3.85 -7.67 -13.15
C ILE A 139 3.09 -6.41 -13.56
N HIS A 140 2.36 -6.50 -14.66
CA HIS A 140 1.51 -5.43 -15.15
C HIS A 140 0.07 -5.74 -14.77
N ILE A 141 -0.55 -4.79 -14.08
CA ILE A 141 -1.94 -4.85 -13.63
C ILE A 141 -2.66 -3.71 -14.32
N LYS A 142 -3.54 -4.06 -15.27
CA LYS A 142 -4.38 -3.10 -15.97
C LYS A 142 -5.76 -3.08 -15.34
N SER A 143 -6.08 -2.01 -14.62
CA SER A 143 -7.29 -1.89 -13.83
C SER A 143 -8.36 -1.00 -14.47
N PRO A 144 -9.62 -1.10 -14.04
CA PRO A 144 -10.65 -0.11 -14.39
C PRO A 144 -10.29 1.30 -13.91
N LYS A 145 -10.83 2.34 -14.57
CA LYS A 145 -10.58 3.77 -14.28
C LYS A 145 -10.78 4.16 -12.82
N GLU A 146 -11.69 3.48 -12.14
CA GLU A 146 -12.00 3.69 -10.72
C GLU A 146 -10.79 3.50 -9.80
N ILE A 147 -9.68 2.91 -10.29
CA ILE A 147 -8.45 2.74 -9.51
C ILE A 147 -7.86 4.08 -9.07
N GLU A 148 -7.94 5.11 -9.92
CA GLU A 148 -7.41 6.46 -9.64
C GLU A 148 -8.03 7.06 -8.36
N ASP A 149 -9.29 6.70 -8.07
CA ASP A 149 -10.07 7.19 -6.94
C ASP A 149 -10.30 6.13 -5.86
N THR A 150 -9.53 5.04 -5.86
CA THR A 150 -9.67 3.94 -4.90
C THR A 150 -8.45 3.84 -3.97
N PRO A 151 -8.51 4.47 -2.77
CA PRO A 151 -7.42 4.42 -1.82
C PRO A 151 -7.13 3.01 -1.31
N GLY A 152 -5.85 2.67 -1.23
CA GLY A 152 -5.35 1.46 -0.59
C GLY A 152 -5.00 0.32 -1.55
N VAL A 153 -5.18 0.48 -2.86
CA VAL A 153 -4.80 -0.54 -3.85
C VAL A 153 -3.30 -0.84 -3.80
N ALA A 154 -2.44 0.19 -3.87
CA ALA A 154 -0.99 0.01 -3.73
C ALA A 154 -0.61 -0.63 -2.39
N ALA A 155 -1.24 -0.21 -1.29
CA ALA A 155 -0.98 -0.79 0.03
C ALA A 155 -1.32 -2.28 0.06
N PHE A 156 -2.48 -2.67 -0.49
CA PHE A 156 -2.91 -4.05 -0.58
C PHE A 156 -1.94 -4.90 -1.42
N LEU A 157 -1.55 -4.43 -2.61
CA LEU A 157 -0.62 -5.16 -3.49
C LEU A 157 0.75 -5.34 -2.82
N LEU A 158 1.32 -4.26 -2.26
CA LEU A 158 2.63 -4.30 -1.62
C LEU A 158 2.62 -5.12 -0.33
N SER A 159 1.58 -5.02 0.50
CA SER A 159 1.49 -5.82 1.73
C SER A 159 1.37 -7.31 1.42
N THR A 160 0.66 -7.66 0.35
CA THR A 160 0.48 -9.04 -0.12
C THR A 160 1.79 -9.66 -0.60
N LEU A 161 2.63 -8.90 -1.30
CA LEU A 161 3.96 -9.36 -1.71
C LEU A 161 4.94 -9.40 -0.52
N ALA A 162 4.90 -8.38 0.33
CA ALA A 162 5.78 -8.28 1.49
C ALA A 162 5.55 -9.41 2.51
N SER A 163 4.31 -9.90 2.67
CA SER A 163 4.02 -11.05 3.55
C SER A 163 4.71 -12.34 3.12
N GLU A 164 5.07 -12.44 1.84
CA GLU A 164 5.78 -13.58 1.25
C GLU A 164 7.28 -13.28 1.03
N ASN A 165 7.79 -12.21 1.64
CA ASN A 165 9.18 -11.76 1.53
C ASN A 165 9.61 -11.45 0.08
N ILE A 166 8.68 -11.00 -0.75
CA ILE A 166 8.93 -10.61 -2.14
C ILE A 166 9.25 -9.12 -2.18
N ASN A 167 10.42 -8.79 -2.71
CA ASN A 167 10.85 -7.41 -2.85
C ASN A 167 10.35 -6.78 -4.16
N VAL A 168 9.65 -5.65 -4.07
CA VAL A 168 9.30 -4.81 -5.22
C VAL A 168 10.40 -3.79 -5.43
N VAL A 169 11.20 -3.99 -6.49
CA VAL A 169 12.34 -3.16 -6.87
C VAL A 169 11.89 -1.79 -7.34
N HIS A 170 10.77 -1.73 -8.06
CA HIS A 170 10.22 -0.50 -8.58
C HIS A 170 8.70 -0.60 -8.71
N LEU A 171 8.00 0.48 -8.35
CA LEU A 171 6.55 0.62 -8.52
C LEU A 171 6.31 1.83 -9.42
N MET A 172 5.66 1.61 -10.55
CA MET A 172 5.14 2.68 -11.40
C MET A 172 3.64 2.54 -11.45
N ASP A 173 2.93 3.60 -11.07
CA ASP A 173 1.48 3.64 -11.11
C ASP A 173 1.07 4.85 -11.94
N CYS A 174 0.33 4.60 -13.02
CA CYS A 174 -0.06 5.62 -13.98
C CYS A 174 -1.48 5.32 -14.47
N ARG A 175 -2.45 6.05 -13.92
CA ARG A 175 -3.86 5.91 -14.24
C ARG A 175 -4.35 4.46 -14.05
N GLU A 176 -4.74 3.79 -15.13
CA GLU A 176 -5.20 2.42 -15.16
C GLU A 176 -4.08 1.37 -15.08
N ASP A 177 -2.82 1.76 -15.27
CA ASP A 177 -1.67 0.85 -15.38
C ASP A 177 -0.79 0.89 -14.11
N THR A 178 -0.73 -0.23 -13.41
CA THR A 178 0.24 -0.46 -12.33
C THR A 178 1.31 -1.47 -12.79
N PHE A 179 2.58 -1.08 -12.69
CA PHE A 179 3.73 -1.94 -12.95
C PHE A 179 4.52 -2.18 -11.67
N LEU A 180 4.64 -3.45 -11.29
CA LEU A 180 5.47 -3.91 -10.19
C LEU A 180 6.70 -4.61 -10.77
N VAL A 181 7.87 -4.00 -10.59
CA VAL A 181 9.14 -4.57 -11.02
C VAL A 181 9.72 -5.39 -9.87
N ILE A 182 9.97 -6.66 -10.14
CA ILE A 182 10.47 -7.64 -9.17
C ILE A 182 11.63 -8.41 -9.79
N LYS A 183 12.36 -9.19 -8.98
CA LYS A 183 13.31 -10.14 -9.54
C LYS A 183 12.57 -11.23 -10.32
N GLU A 184 13.14 -11.64 -11.44
CA GLU A 184 12.48 -12.58 -12.36
C GLU A 184 12.18 -13.93 -11.68
N PHE A 185 13.08 -14.40 -10.80
CA PHE A 185 12.87 -15.64 -10.05
C PHE A 185 11.66 -15.59 -9.10
N ASP A 186 11.27 -14.40 -8.62
CA ASP A 186 10.11 -14.22 -7.74
C ASP A 186 8.78 -14.16 -8.51
N ALA A 187 8.81 -14.02 -9.84
CA ALA A 187 7.61 -13.76 -10.63
C ALA A 187 6.53 -14.85 -10.52
N PRO A 188 6.84 -16.15 -10.57
CA PRO A 188 5.83 -17.20 -10.41
C PRO A 188 5.13 -17.16 -9.05
N LEU A 189 5.90 -16.96 -7.97
CA LEU A 189 5.39 -16.85 -6.61
C LEU A 189 4.51 -15.59 -6.47
N SER A 190 5.01 -14.46 -6.93
CA SER A 190 4.33 -13.16 -6.86
C SER A 190 2.94 -13.21 -7.52
N PHE A 191 2.86 -13.77 -8.72
CA PHE A 191 1.58 -13.88 -9.43
C PHE A 191 0.59 -14.79 -8.71
N ARG A 192 1.07 -15.93 -8.20
CA ARG A 192 0.23 -16.85 -7.41
C ARG A 192 -0.35 -16.16 -6.18
N VAL A 193 0.49 -15.49 -5.40
CA VAL A 193 0.11 -14.85 -4.13
C VAL A 193 -0.90 -13.72 -4.39
N LEU A 194 -0.65 -12.88 -5.40
CA LEU A 194 -1.61 -11.84 -5.81
C LEU A 194 -2.94 -12.45 -6.27
N SER A 195 -2.91 -13.53 -7.07
CA SER A 195 -4.14 -14.21 -7.52
C SER A 195 -4.92 -14.81 -6.34
N GLU A 196 -4.25 -15.42 -5.37
CA GLU A 196 -4.87 -15.99 -4.17
C GLU A 196 -5.50 -14.91 -3.27
N ALA A 197 -4.82 -13.78 -3.08
CA ALA A 197 -5.34 -12.65 -2.31
C ALA A 197 -6.63 -12.07 -2.89
N LEU A 198 -6.84 -12.22 -4.20
CA LEU A 198 -8.08 -11.80 -4.87
C LEU A 198 -9.21 -12.83 -4.79
N ARG A 199 -9.01 -14.04 -4.25
CA ARG A 199 -10.07 -15.06 -4.16
C ARG A 199 -10.89 -14.98 -2.86
N ILE A 200 -10.51 -14.09 -1.95
CA ILE A 200 -11.24 -13.76 -0.72
C ILE A 200 -12.57 -13.06 -1.06
#